data_AF-A0A1L9BE43-F1
#
_entry.id   AF-A0A1L9BE43-F1
#
_cell.length_a   1.000
_cell.length_b   1.000
_cell.length_c   1.000
_cell.angle_alpha   90.00
_cell.angle_beta   90.00
_cell.angle_gamma   90.00
#
_symmetry.space_group_name_H-M   'P 1'
#
loop_
_entity.id
_entity.type
_entity.pdbx_description
1 polymer ?
#
loop_
_entity_poly.entity_id
_entity_poly.type
_entity_poly.pdbx_seq_one_letter_code
_entity_poly.pdbx_strand_id
1 'polypeptide(L)'
;MVLRDGFSITIYTRHPHAQIAEGALRSLELYLNAVEPGALGLYADLDGYWQNLDSTAWKLIRDELRHPTQAHIELADTSAVQARYRFTYHGSSLTPLPFIRDTSTWVSAMSCWLPTEYLKERGFAHVRELVMEMASCFPFCSGHAGLSLHAQNDLLSLEKVSRARANRYPGMDIARSALPTMDIGTRVDGVHWLNFLGPPVLNALGGIVGLRVRLLSPDITVQEMEEGRAVVTLGAHPDAGDLEEGRTLPAYRELARVLEPFLYQRRYLPNEEVPEELRRWERRFLD
;
A
#
# COMPACT_ATOMS: atom_id res chain seq x y z
N MET A 1 17.73 -8.04 14.30
CA MET A 1 16.25 -7.93 14.19
C MET A 1 15.92 -6.45 14.12
N VAL A 2 15.45 -5.96 12.97
CA VAL A 2 15.26 -4.52 12.72
C VAL A 2 13.80 -4.25 12.42
N LEU A 3 13.16 -3.45 13.28
CA LEU A 3 11.88 -2.80 13.01
C LEU A 3 12.19 -1.35 12.70
N ARG A 4 11.84 -0.89 11.50
CA ARG A 4 12.19 0.43 11.01
C ARG A 4 10.93 1.23 10.72
N ASP A 5 10.92 2.51 11.07
CA ASP A 5 9.91 3.45 10.58
C ASP A 5 10.25 3.90 9.15
N GLY A 6 9.21 4.05 8.34
CA GLY A 6 9.34 4.53 6.97
C GLY A 6 8.01 4.97 6.42
N PHE A 7 7.89 4.88 5.11
CA PHE A 7 6.73 5.28 4.36
C PHE A 7 6.41 4.23 3.30
N SER A 8 5.16 3.78 3.26
CA SER A 8 4.67 2.82 2.30
C SER A 8 3.75 3.49 1.30
N ILE A 9 3.79 2.98 0.08
CA ILE A 9 2.83 3.28 -0.98
C ILE A 9 2.26 1.94 -1.41
N THR A 10 0.94 1.85 -1.56
CA THR A 10 0.27 0.64 -2.04
C THR A 10 -0.89 1.01 -2.95
N ILE A 11 -0.91 0.46 -4.16
CA ILE A 11 -1.95 0.71 -5.16
C ILE A 11 -2.56 -0.63 -5.58
N TYR A 12 -3.89 -0.73 -5.48
CA TYR A 12 -4.67 -1.90 -5.89
C TYR A 12 -5.47 -1.60 -7.15
N THR A 13 -5.42 -2.51 -8.11
CA THR A 13 -6.14 -2.40 -9.38
C THR A 13 -6.83 -3.69 -9.74
N ARG A 14 -8.09 -3.56 -10.21
CA ARG A 14 -8.91 -4.69 -10.65
C ARG A 14 -8.91 -4.81 -12.17
N HIS A 15 -7.71 -4.84 -12.75
CA HIS A 15 -7.48 -5.06 -14.18
C HIS A 15 -6.53 -6.24 -14.40
N PRO A 16 -6.72 -7.01 -15.49
CA PRO A 16 -5.79 -8.06 -15.88
C PRO A 16 -4.38 -7.48 -16.09
N HIS A 17 -3.36 -8.20 -15.64
CA HIS A 17 -1.96 -7.80 -15.74
C HIS A 17 -1.58 -7.26 -17.13
N ALA A 18 -2.00 -7.95 -18.20
CA ALA A 18 -1.74 -7.54 -19.58
C ALA A 18 -2.16 -6.09 -19.92
N GLN A 19 -3.20 -5.56 -19.26
CA GLN A 19 -3.70 -4.20 -19.49
C GLN A 19 -2.94 -3.14 -18.70
N ILE A 20 -2.20 -3.54 -17.66
CA ILE A 20 -1.55 -2.64 -16.69
C ILE A 20 -0.03 -2.87 -16.60
N ALA A 21 0.52 -3.78 -17.40
CA ALA A 21 1.93 -4.14 -17.44
C ALA A 21 2.84 -2.93 -17.68
N GLU A 22 2.49 -2.09 -18.66
CA GLU A 22 3.22 -0.84 -18.96
C GLU A 22 3.15 0.15 -17.78
N GLY A 23 2.01 0.22 -17.09
CA GLY A 23 1.85 1.00 -15.87
C GLY A 23 2.75 0.51 -14.74
N ALA A 24 2.85 -0.82 -14.57
CA ALA A 24 3.75 -1.43 -13.60
C ALA A 24 5.22 -1.13 -13.91
N LEU A 25 5.65 -1.29 -15.17
CA LEU A 25 7.00 -0.94 -15.61
C LEU A 25 7.31 0.54 -15.38
N ARG A 26 6.42 1.45 -15.77
CA ARG A 26 6.59 2.89 -15.56
C ARG A 26 6.68 3.24 -14.08
N SER A 27 5.86 2.60 -13.23
CA SER A 27 5.91 2.83 -11.78
C SER A 27 7.23 2.36 -11.15
N LEU A 28 7.78 1.24 -11.64
CA LEU A 28 9.10 0.76 -11.23
C LEU A 28 10.20 1.73 -11.66
N GLU A 29 10.14 2.26 -12.89
CA GLU A 29 11.10 3.26 -13.37
C GLU A 29 11.02 4.57 -12.57
N LEU A 30 9.81 5.04 -12.22
CA LEU A 30 9.63 6.19 -11.33
C LEU A 30 10.27 5.96 -9.97
N TYR A 31 10.05 4.78 -9.38
CA TYR A 31 10.65 4.43 -8.09
C TYR A 31 12.17 4.39 -8.17
N LEU A 32 12.74 3.74 -9.19
CA LEU A 32 14.18 3.65 -9.42
C LEU A 32 14.84 5.03 -9.64
N ASN A 33 14.16 5.94 -10.32
CA ASN A 33 14.65 7.31 -10.53
C ASN A 33 14.58 8.17 -9.27
N ALA A 34 13.65 7.86 -8.35
CA ALA A 34 13.49 8.59 -7.10
C ALA A 34 14.57 8.23 -6.08
N VAL A 35 14.91 6.94 -5.97
CA VAL A 35 15.87 6.40 -4.98
C VAL A 35 17.33 6.49 -5.46
N GLU A 36 18.27 6.29 -4.55
CA GLU A 36 19.70 6.27 -4.87
C GLU A 36 20.06 5.12 -5.84
N PRO A 37 21.00 5.32 -6.80
CA PRO A 37 21.48 4.22 -7.64
C PRO A 37 22.01 3.07 -6.79
N GLY A 38 21.49 1.85 -7.01
CA GLY A 38 21.82 0.68 -6.20
C GLY A 38 21.08 0.60 -4.86
N ALA A 39 20.07 1.45 -4.62
CA ALA A 39 19.15 1.33 -3.48
C ALA A 39 18.52 -0.05 -3.40
N LEU A 40 18.13 -0.61 -4.55
CA LEU A 40 17.71 -2.00 -4.71
C LEU A 40 18.90 -2.84 -5.17
N GLY A 41 19.12 -3.96 -4.50
CA GLY A 41 20.26 -4.85 -4.77
C GLY A 41 19.90 -6.33 -4.77
N LEU A 42 18.69 -6.70 -4.35
CA LEU A 42 18.22 -8.07 -4.33
C LEU A 42 16.88 -8.19 -5.06
N TYR A 43 16.64 -9.35 -5.66
CA TYR A 43 15.31 -9.75 -6.15
C TYR A 43 14.98 -11.16 -5.66
N ALA A 44 13.69 -11.47 -5.49
CA ALA A 44 13.25 -12.85 -5.25
C ALA A 44 13.09 -13.56 -6.59
N ASP A 45 13.72 -14.73 -6.75
CA ASP A 45 13.49 -15.59 -7.91
C ASP A 45 12.14 -16.33 -7.82
N LEU A 46 11.83 -17.17 -8.82
CA LEU A 46 10.57 -17.91 -8.90
C LEU A 46 10.36 -18.90 -7.73
N ASP A 47 11.44 -19.30 -7.07
CA ASP A 47 11.41 -20.16 -5.88
C ASP A 47 11.32 -19.34 -4.59
N GLY A 48 11.31 -18.00 -4.69
CA GLY A 48 11.24 -17.07 -3.57
C GLY A 48 12.58 -16.83 -2.88
N TYR A 49 13.70 -17.26 -3.48
CA TYR A 49 15.02 -17.03 -2.92
C TYR A 49 15.59 -15.69 -3.34
N TRP A 50 16.21 -14.97 -2.39
CA TRP A 50 16.86 -13.70 -2.66
C TRP A 50 18.17 -13.89 -3.44
N GLN A 51 18.24 -13.29 -4.62
CA GLN A 51 19.38 -13.28 -5.52
C GLN A 51 19.89 -11.86 -5.75
N ASN A 52 21.14 -11.71 -6.17
CA ASN A 52 21.71 -10.40 -6.50
C ASN A 52 21.07 -9.80 -7.75
N LEU A 53 20.79 -8.50 -7.70
CA LEU A 53 20.18 -7.76 -8.79
C LEU A 53 21.24 -7.24 -9.77
N ASP A 54 21.61 -8.08 -10.74
CA ASP A 54 22.54 -7.74 -11.82
C ASP A 54 21.83 -7.41 -13.15
N SER A 55 22.60 -7.19 -14.22
CA SER A 55 22.05 -6.89 -15.55
C SER A 55 21.18 -8.02 -16.12
N THR A 56 21.47 -9.27 -15.77
CA THR A 56 20.71 -10.44 -16.20
C THR A 56 19.37 -10.49 -15.46
N ALA A 57 19.41 -10.28 -14.14
CA ALA A 57 18.22 -10.17 -13.29
C ALA A 57 17.29 -9.04 -13.77
N TRP A 58 17.83 -7.87 -14.12
CA TRP A 58 17.03 -6.77 -14.68
C TRP A 58 16.34 -7.13 -15.99
N LYS A 59 16.98 -7.93 -16.84
CA LYS A 59 16.35 -8.41 -18.06
C LYS A 59 15.19 -9.36 -17.73
N LEU A 60 15.39 -10.29 -16.79
CA LEU A 60 14.34 -11.21 -16.34
C LEU A 60 13.13 -10.46 -15.77
N ILE A 61 13.35 -9.47 -14.89
CA ILE A 61 12.28 -8.65 -14.30
C ILE A 61 11.48 -7.91 -15.39
N ARG A 62 12.15 -7.34 -16.39
CA ARG A 62 11.48 -6.65 -17.50
C ARG A 62 10.72 -7.62 -18.41
N ASP A 63 11.26 -8.81 -18.65
CA ASP A 63 10.61 -9.85 -19.43
C ASP A 63 9.38 -10.41 -18.68
N GLU A 64 9.47 -10.56 -17.36
CA GLU A 64 8.38 -10.99 -16.50
C GLU A 64 7.25 -9.95 -16.44
N LEU A 65 7.57 -8.65 -16.29
CA LEU A 65 6.57 -7.59 -16.36
C LEU A 65 5.85 -7.51 -17.71
N ARG A 66 6.46 -8.04 -18.78
CA ARG A 66 5.86 -8.11 -20.13
C ARG A 66 5.15 -9.44 -20.38
N HIS A 67 5.14 -10.34 -19.41
CA HIS A 67 4.49 -11.63 -19.56
C HIS A 67 2.97 -11.44 -19.72
N PRO A 68 2.30 -12.14 -20.65
CA PRO A 68 0.93 -11.80 -21.05
C PRO A 68 -0.15 -12.12 -20.00
N THR A 69 0.17 -12.82 -18.92
CA THR A 69 -0.85 -13.29 -17.96
C THR A 69 -0.65 -12.82 -16.52
N GLN A 70 0.59 -12.77 -16.04
CA GLN A 70 0.90 -12.50 -14.65
C GLN A 70 2.36 -12.08 -14.52
N ALA A 71 2.68 -11.42 -13.41
CA ALA A 71 4.04 -11.08 -13.03
C ALA A 71 4.14 -11.01 -11.50
N HIS A 72 5.25 -11.47 -10.94
CA HIS A 72 5.54 -11.36 -9.52
C HIS A 72 6.95 -10.82 -9.31
N ILE A 73 7.03 -9.53 -8.99
CA ILE A 73 8.29 -8.84 -8.80
C ILE A 73 8.44 -8.53 -7.31
N GLU A 74 9.53 -8.97 -6.70
CA GLU A 74 9.94 -8.51 -5.39
C GLU A 74 11.40 -8.07 -5.42
N LEU A 75 11.62 -6.80 -5.14
CA LEU A 75 12.93 -6.18 -5.08
C LEU A 75 13.15 -5.62 -3.67
N ALA A 76 14.35 -5.79 -3.15
CA ALA A 76 14.75 -5.29 -1.84
C ALA A 76 16.13 -4.62 -1.91
N ASP A 77 16.46 -3.88 -0.86
CA ASP A 77 17.79 -3.31 -0.69
C ASP A 77 18.91 -4.36 -0.64
N THR A 78 20.15 -3.93 -0.91
CA THR A 78 21.35 -4.78 -0.95
C THR A 78 21.59 -5.56 0.34
N SER A 79 21.08 -5.04 1.45
CA SER A 79 21.08 -5.73 2.73
C SER A 79 19.65 -5.81 3.20
N ALA A 80 19.01 -6.95 2.91
CA ALA A 80 17.73 -7.37 3.45
C ALA A 80 17.48 -6.85 4.90
N VAL A 81 18.50 -6.92 5.76
CA VAL A 81 18.44 -6.47 7.16
C VAL A 81 18.03 -4.99 7.37
N GLN A 82 18.27 -4.10 6.41
CA GLN A 82 18.06 -2.66 6.58
C GLN A 82 16.61 -2.21 6.38
N ALA A 83 15.84 -2.92 5.53
CA ALA A 83 14.42 -2.64 5.25
C ALA A 83 14.15 -1.17 4.86
N ARG A 84 15.08 -0.54 4.13
CA ARG A 84 14.97 0.86 3.68
C ARG A 84 14.13 0.98 2.43
N TYR A 85 14.41 0.13 1.45
CA TYR A 85 13.80 0.16 0.13
C TYR A 85 13.24 -1.20 -0.22
N ARG A 86 12.04 -1.19 -0.80
CA ARG A 86 11.36 -2.38 -1.32
C ARG A 86 10.48 -1.96 -2.47
N PHE A 87 10.39 -2.80 -3.48
CA PHE A 87 9.38 -2.69 -4.53
C PHE A 87 8.77 -4.07 -4.74
N THR A 88 7.45 -4.16 -4.62
CA THR A 88 6.69 -5.39 -4.80
C THR A 88 5.60 -5.13 -5.83
N TYR A 89 5.47 -6.01 -6.82
CA TYR A 89 4.39 -6.01 -7.77
C TYR A 89 3.82 -7.42 -7.94
N HIS A 90 2.50 -7.53 -7.86
CA HIS A 90 1.77 -8.75 -8.13
C HIS A 90 0.73 -8.44 -9.21
N GLY A 91 1.00 -8.89 -10.44
CA GLY A 91 0.09 -8.84 -11.57
C GLY A 91 -0.66 -10.14 -11.72
N SER A 92 -2.00 -10.08 -11.77
CA SER A 92 -2.86 -11.26 -11.97
C SER A 92 -3.65 -11.14 -13.28
N SER A 93 -3.87 -12.26 -13.96
CA SER A 93 -4.77 -12.34 -15.12
C SER A 93 -6.24 -12.16 -14.73
N LEU A 94 -6.55 -12.24 -13.43
CA LEU A 94 -7.90 -12.27 -12.84
C LEU A 94 -8.78 -13.43 -13.36
N THR A 95 -8.19 -14.36 -14.12
CA THR A 95 -8.91 -15.50 -14.71
C THR A 95 -9.08 -16.60 -13.65
N PRO A 96 -10.30 -17.13 -13.45
CA PRO A 96 -10.52 -18.27 -12.56
C PRO A 96 -9.65 -19.47 -12.93
N LEU A 97 -9.02 -20.08 -11.92
CA LEU A 97 -8.28 -21.33 -12.09
C LEU A 97 -9.24 -22.53 -11.91
N PRO A 98 -8.94 -23.72 -12.45
CA PRO A 98 -9.85 -24.88 -12.40
C PRO A 98 -10.37 -25.23 -10.99
N PHE A 99 -9.56 -24.96 -9.95
CA PHE A 99 -9.90 -25.22 -8.55
C PHE A 99 -10.30 -23.96 -7.76
N ILE A 100 -10.20 -22.76 -8.34
CA ILE A 100 -10.57 -21.49 -7.71
C ILE A 100 -11.61 -20.81 -8.58
N ARG A 101 -12.88 -21.01 -8.21
CA ARG A 101 -14.03 -20.54 -9.00
C ARG A 101 -14.38 -19.08 -8.78
N ASP A 102 -13.99 -18.51 -7.65
CA ASP A 102 -14.29 -17.12 -7.29
C ASP A 102 -13.02 -16.27 -7.22
N THR A 103 -12.81 -15.48 -8.27
CA THR A 103 -11.76 -14.43 -8.35
C THR A 103 -12.37 -13.02 -8.24
N SER A 104 -13.60 -12.91 -7.72
CA SER A 104 -14.33 -11.64 -7.58
C SER A 104 -13.64 -10.66 -6.63
N THR A 105 -12.68 -11.13 -5.82
CA THR A 105 -11.88 -10.32 -4.90
C THR A 105 -10.41 -10.21 -5.32
N TRP A 106 -10.01 -10.84 -6.42
CA TRP A 106 -8.63 -10.80 -6.88
C TRP A 106 -8.28 -9.45 -7.49
N VAL A 107 -7.08 -8.95 -7.20
CA VAL A 107 -6.55 -7.70 -7.75
C VAL A 107 -5.08 -7.88 -8.12
N SER A 108 -4.61 -7.01 -8.99
CA SER A 108 -3.18 -6.74 -9.10
C SER A 108 -2.82 -5.62 -8.12
N ALA A 109 -1.60 -5.64 -7.59
CA ALA A 109 -1.15 -4.63 -6.64
C ALA A 109 0.33 -4.28 -6.83
N MET A 110 0.65 -3.03 -6.56
CA MET A 110 2.02 -2.52 -6.46
C MET A 110 2.21 -1.93 -5.08
N SER A 111 3.35 -2.18 -4.45
CA SER A 111 3.76 -1.53 -3.22
C SER A 111 5.23 -1.17 -3.25
N CYS A 112 5.60 -0.05 -2.63
CA CYS A 112 7.00 0.28 -2.42
C CYS A 112 7.24 0.98 -1.09
N TRP A 113 8.47 0.88 -0.60
CA TRP A 113 8.90 1.43 0.68
C TRP A 113 9.93 2.55 0.48
N LEU A 114 9.82 3.58 1.29
CA LEU A 114 10.81 4.64 1.41
C LEU A 114 11.21 4.79 2.89
N PRO A 115 12.49 5.04 3.20
CA PRO A 115 12.91 5.26 4.57
C PRO A 115 12.50 6.67 5.03
N THR A 116 12.27 6.88 6.34
CA THR A 116 11.91 8.21 6.88
C THR A 116 12.96 9.28 6.54
N GLU A 117 14.22 8.90 6.38
CA GLU A 117 15.30 9.78 5.92
C GLU A 117 15.01 10.39 4.53
N TYR A 118 14.45 9.60 3.60
CA TYR A 118 14.06 10.10 2.28
C TYR A 118 13.01 11.22 2.39
N LEU A 119 12.04 11.06 3.31
CA LEU A 119 11.00 12.06 3.56
C LEU A 119 11.60 13.35 4.16
N LYS A 120 12.56 13.21 5.08
CA LYS A 120 13.25 14.35 5.71
C LYS A 120 14.10 15.13 4.71
N GLU A 121 14.78 14.42 3.81
CA GLU A 121 15.68 15.03 2.83
C GLU A 121 14.95 15.66 1.65
N ARG A 122 13.92 14.99 1.11
CA ARG A 122 13.19 15.45 -0.07
C ARG A 122 11.98 16.34 0.25
N GLY A 123 11.43 16.19 1.45
CA GLY A 123 10.21 16.88 1.88
C GLY A 123 8.93 16.19 1.42
N PHE A 124 7.86 16.40 2.19
CA PHE A 124 6.57 15.72 2.00
C PHE A 124 5.89 16.05 0.67
N ALA A 125 6.03 17.28 0.17
CA ALA A 125 5.45 17.68 -1.11
C ALA A 125 6.02 16.86 -2.28
N HIS A 126 7.34 16.69 -2.32
CA HIS A 126 8.02 15.88 -3.33
C HIS A 126 7.62 14.40 -3.25
N VAL A 127 7.54 13.85 -2.03
CA VAL A 127 7.09 12.47 -1.83
C VAL A 127 5.65 12.30 -2.31
N ARG A 128 4.76 13.26 -2.00
CA ARG A 128 3.38 13.27 -2.50
C ARG A 128 3.35 13.27 -4.02
N GLU A 129 4.13 14.12 -4.69
CA GLU A 129 4.20 14.17 -6.16
C GLU A 129 4.59 12.81 -6.74
N LEU A 130 5.64 12.17 -6.19
CA LEU A 130 6.04 10.82 -6.57
C LEU A 130 4.90 9.81 -6.41
N VAL A 131 4.19 9.81 -5.27
CA VAL A 131 3.06 8.90 -5.04
C VAL A 131 1.97 9.13 -6.09
N MET A 132 1.64 10.39 -6.38
CA MET A 132 0.62 10.75 -7.38
C MET A 132 1.00 10.28 -8.78
N GLU A 133 2.26 10.46 -9.18
CA GLU A 133 2.77 9.97 -10.47
C GLU A 133 2.72 8.44 -10.56
N MET A 134 3.15 7.74 -9.52
CA MET A 134 3.08 6.28 -9.46
C MET A 134 1.64 5.78 -9.52
N ALA A 135 0.72 6.39 -8.77
CA ALA A 135 -0.70 6.03 -8.78
C ALA A 135 -1.35 6.30 -10.15
N SER A 136 -0.94 7.38 -10.85
CA SER A 136 -1.46 7.71 -12.19
C SER A 136 -1.14 6.65 -13.25
N CYS A 137 -0.13 5.80 -13.01
CA CYS A 137 0.23 4.70 -13.89
C CYS A 137 -0.81 3.56 -13.89
N PHE A 138 -1.76 3.55 -12.95
CA PHE A 138 -2.73 2.47 -12.79
C PHE A 138 -4.18 2.96 -12.79
N PRO A 139 -5.11 2.22 -13.42
CA PRO A 139 -6.54 2.38 -13.16
C PRO A 139 -6.88 1.74 -11.81
N PHE A 140 -6.55 2.43 -10.72
CA PHE A 140 -6.72 1.91 -9.37
C PHE A 140 -8.19 1.84 -8.94
N CYS A 141 -8.53 0.80 -8.17
CA CYS A 141 -9.79 0.75 -7.44
C CYS A 141 -9.66 1.33 -6.03
N SER A 142 -8.50 1.15 -5.42
CA SER A 142 -8.14 1.71 -4.12
C SER A 142 -6.63 1.75 -3.96
N GLY A 143 -6.15 2.49 -2.97
CA GLY A 143 -4.74 2.53 -2.63
C GLY A 143 -4.50 3.49 -1.48
N HIS A 144 -3.28 3.51 -0.96
CA HIS A 144 -2.90 4.37 0.14
C HIS A 144 -1.41 4.68 0.12
N ALA A 145 -1.05 5.76 0.81
CA ALA A 145 0.33 6.02 1.20
C ALA A 145 0.39 6.71 2.56
N GLY A 146 1.37 6.36 3.37
CA GLY A 146 1.45 6.84 4.74
C GLY A 146 2.70 6.34 5.46
N LEU A 147 2.86 6.78 6.71
CA LEU A 147 3.94 6.26 7.55
C LEU A 147 3.67 4.79 7.87
N SER A 148 4.73 4.01 7.95
CA SER A 148 4.66 2.56 8.11
C SER A 148 5.81 2.01 8.92
N LEU A 149 5.56 0.87 9.57
CA LEU A 149 6.57 0.07 10.23
C LEU A 149 7.02 -1.04 9.28
N HIS A 150 8.28 -1.01 8.86
CA HIS A 150 8.91 -2.00 8.01
C HIS A 150 9.54 -3.08 8.88
N ALA A 151 9.11 -4.32 8.65
CA ALA A 151 9.69 -5.52 9.25
C ALA A 151 10.08 -6.46 8.11
N GLN A 152 11.29 -7.02 8.18
CA GLN A 152 11.86 -7.76 7.06
C GLN A 152 11.80 -9.28 7.20
N ASN A 153 11.12 -9.80 8.22
CA ASN A 153 10.79 -11.21 8.35
C ASN A 153 9.49 -11.32 9.15
N ASP A 154 8.60 -12.23 8.76
CA ASP A 154 7.36 -12.61 9.49
C ASP A 154 7.69 -13.38 10.78
N LEU A 155 8.70 -12.92 11.52
CA LEU A 155 9.00 -13.40 12.85
C LEU A 155 7.89 -12.89 13.76
N LEU A 156 7.15 -13.83 14.36
CA LEU A 156 6.06 -13.56 15.30
C LEU A 156 6.40 -12.51 16.38
N SER A 157 7.66 -12.45 16.81
CA SER A 157 8.16 -11.47 17.78
C SER A 157 8.16 -10.04 17.22
N LEU A 158 8.53 -9.84 15.95
CA LEU A 158 8.49 -8.54 15.30
C LEU A 158 7.06 -8.08 15.08
N GLU A 159 6.17 -8.97 14.66
CA GLU A 159 4.78 -8.59 14.46
C GLU A 159 4.12 -8.08 15.76
N LYS A 160 4.38 -8.74 16.89
CA LYS A 160 3.86 -8.30 18.19
C LYS A 160 4.35 -6.90 18.53
N VAL A 161 5.63 -6.62 18.30
CA VAL A 161 6.22 -5.29 18.55
C VAL A 161 5.63 -4.25 17.58
N SER A 162 5.48 -4.59 16.30
CA SER A 162 4.86 -3.72 15.30
C SER A 162 3.42 -3.37 15.68
N ARG A 163 2.61 -4.37 16.07
CA ARG A 163 1.23 -4.15 16.52
C ARG A 163 1.17 -3.28 17.76
N ALA A 164 2.01 -3.52 18.76
CA ALA A 164 2.06 -2.69 19.97
C ALA A 164 2.39 -1.23 19.64
N ARG A 165 3.38 -1.00 18.77
CA ARG A 165 3.73 0.36 18.32
C ARG A 165 2.61 1.02 17.52
N ALA A 166 2.02 0.30 16.56
CA ALA A 166 0.97 0.84 15.71
C ALA A 166 -0.35 1.11 16.48
N ASN A 167 -0.58 0.42 17.60
CA ASN A 167 -1.68 0.76 18.50
C ASN A 167 -1.43 2.06 19.30
N ARG A 168 -0.18 2.42 19.60
CA ARG A 168 0.16 3.72 20.19
C ARG A 168 0.15 4.85 19.16
N TYR A 169 0.68 4.57 17.97
CA TYR A 169 0.83 5.51 16.86
C TYR A 169 -0.12 5.13 15.71
N PRO A 170 -1.41 5.50 15.77
CA PRO A 170 -2.41 4.99 14.84
C PRO A 170 -2.22 5.46 13.39
N GLY A 171 -1.43 6.52 13.16
CA GLY A 171 -1.04 6.94 11.81
C GLY A 171 0.05 6.08 11.18
N MET A 172 0.67 5.16 11.94
CA MET A 172 1.63 4.19 11.44
C MET A 172 0.93 2.92 10.96
N ASP A 173 1.11 2.59 9.70
CA ASP A 173 0.73 1.31 9.11
C ASP A 173 1.70 0.19 9.49
N ILE A 174 1.30 -1.06 9.31
CA ILE A 174 2.18 -2.22 9.40
C ILE A 174 2.44 -2.69 7.97
N ALA A 175 3.63 -2.38 7.44
CA ALA A 175 3.97 -2.76 6.07
C ALA A 175 3.97 -4.28 5.96
N ARG A 176 3.11 -4.80 5.08
CA ARG A 176 2.91 -6.24 4.91
C ARG A 176 3.99 -6.83 4.02
N SER A 177 4.46 -8.03 4.37
CA SER A 177 5.32 -8.85 3.51
C SER A 177 4.54 -9.33 2.27
N ALA A 178 3.29 -9.75 2.46
CA ALA A 178 2.37 -10.18 1.42
C ALA A 178 1.14 -9.26 1.33
N LEU A 179 0.86 -8.76 0.11
CA LEU A 179 -0.32 -7.94 -0.17
C LEU A 179 -1.58 -8.83 -0.22
N PRO A 180 -2.76 -8.34 0.24
CA PRO A 180 -4.03 -9.08 0.23
C PRO A 180 -4.66 -9.16 -1.18
N THR A 181 -3.87 -9.55 -2.18
CA THR A 181 -4.26 -9.49 -3.60
C THR A 181 -5.38 -10.46 -3.97
N MET A 182 -5.66 -11.46 -3.14
CA MET A 182 -6.70 -12.45 -3.40
C MET A 182 -8.05 -12.12 -2.76
N ASP A 183 -8.11 -11.22 -1.77
CA ASP A 183 -9.31 -11.05 -0.95
C ASP A 183 -9.75 -9.59 -0.73
N ILE A 184 -8.89 -8.60 -1.00
CA ILE A 184 -9.24 -7.18 -0.85
C ILE A 184 -10.33 -6.71 -1.83
N GLY A 185 -10.33 -7.22 -3.06
CA GLY A 185 -11.24 -6.75 -4.11
C GLY A 185 -11.17 -5.23 -4.31
N THR A 186 -12.32 -4.56 -4.30
CA THR A 186 -12.40 -3.09 -4.46
C THR A 186 -12.48 -2.34 -3.13
N ARG A 187 -12.12 -2.99 -2.02
CA ARG A 187 -12.17 -2.42 -0.66
C ARG A 187 -10.98 -1.49 -0.41
N VAL A 188 -11.06 -0.68 0.64
CA VAL A 188 -9.99 0.24 1.06
C VAL A 188 -9.23 -0.35 2.24
N ASP A 189 -7.92 -0.54 2.09
CA ASP A 189 -7.07 -1.08 3.14
C ASP A 189 -6.69 0.00 4.17
N GLY A 190 -7.57 0.23 5.15
CA GLY A 190 -7.35 1.19 6.23
C GLY A 190 -7.42 2.66 5.79
N VAL A 191 -7.09 3.56 6.72
CA VAL A 191 -6.97 5.01 6.48
C VAL A 191 -5.54 5.46 6.73
N HIS A 192 -4.99 6.22 5.79
CA HIS A 192 -3.59 6.65 5.76
C HIS A 192 -3.49 8.13 5.43
N TRP A 193 -2.28 8.67 5.30
CA TRP A 193 -2.10 10.07 4.94
C TRP A 193 -2.72 10.41 3.57
N LEU A 194 -2.42 9.60 2.55
CA LEU A 194 -3.01 9.66 1.21
C LEU A 194 -3.90 8.44 1.02
N ASN A 195 -5.13 8.64 0.55
CA ASN A 195 -6.10 7.57 0.31
C ASN A 195 -6.62 7.70 -1.13
N PHE A 196 -6.28 6.75 -1.97
CA PHE A 196 -6.69 6.68 -3.36
C PHE A 196 -8.02 5.93 -3.44
N LEU A 197 -9.06 6.61 -3.92
CA LEU A 197 -10.42 6.09 -4.01
C LEU A 197 -10.83 6.01 -5.48
N GLY A 198 -11.13 4.79 -5.94
CA GLY A 198 -11.62 4.56 -7.29
C GLY A 198 -13.14 4.59 -7.41
N PRO A 199 -13.67 4.40 -8.64
CA PRO A 199 -15.11 4.43 -8.92
C PRO A 199 -15.98 3.54 -8.02
N PRO A 200 -15.57 2.31 -7.61
CA PRO A 200 -16.41 1.46 -6.76
C PRO A 200 -16.82 2.11 -5.44
N VAL A 201 -15.91 2.86 -4.81
CA VAL A 201 -16.17 3.55 -3.53
C VAL A 201 -16.82 4.91 -3.79
N LEU A 202 -16.28 5.68 -4.75
CA LEU A 202 -16.78 7.02 -5.04
C LEU A 202 -18.23 7.01 -5.54
N ASN A 203 -18.61 6.08 -6.40
CA ASN A 203 -19.99 5.97 -6.89
C ASN A 203 -20.98 5.72 -5.75
N ALA A 204 -20.63 4.84 -4.81
CA ALA A 204 -21.45 4.56 -3.63
C ALA A 204 -21.58 5.77 -2.68
N LEU A 205 -20.58 6.65 -2.68
CA LEU A 205 -20.60 7.92 -1.96
C LEU A 205 -21.28 9.06 -2.74
N GLY A 206 -21.83 8.82 -3.93
CA GLY A 206 -22.42 9.89 -4.76
C GLY A 206 -21.36 10.76 -5.45
N GLY A 207 -20.24 10.15 -5.83
CA GLY A 207 -19.11 10.78 -6.49
C GLY A 207 -18.26 11.66 -5.57
N ILE A 208 -17.37 12.44 -6.18
CA ILE A 208 -16.45 13.35 -5.48
C ILE A 208 -17.21 14.44 -4.72
N VAL A 209 -18.31 14.94 -5.30
CA VAL A 209 -19.18 15.93 -4.63
C VAL A 209 -19.81 15.32 -3.38
N GLY A 210 -20.37 14.12 -3.48
CA GLY A 210 -20.96 13.43 -2.33
C GLY A 210 -19.93 13.09 -1.24
N LEU A 211 -18.69 12.74 -1.62
CA LEU A 211 -17.60 12.57 -0.67
C LEU A 211 -17.28 13.89 0.05
N ARG A 212 -17.08 15.00 -0.68
CA ARG A 212 -16.76 16.32 -0.09
C ARG A 212 -17.82 16.80 0.90
N VAL A 213 -19.10 16.56 0.65
CA VAL A 213 -20.20 16.96 1.56
C VAL A 213 -20.17 16.21 2.90
N ARG A 214 -19.61 14.99 2.93
CA ARG A 214 -19.50 14.18 4.15
C ARG A 214 -18.26 14.51 4.98
N LEU A 215 -17.32 15.29 4.42
CA LEU A 215 -16.08 15.68 5.08
C LEU A 215 -16.21 17.13 5.57
N LEU A 216 -16.07 17.31 6.87
CA LEU A 216 -16.22 18.57 7.59
C LEU A 216 -14.88 19.17 8.00
N SER A 217 -13.87 18.34 8.24
CA SER A 217 -12.56 18.82 8.69
C SER A 217 -11.83 19.60 7.59
N PRO A 218 -11.32 20.81 7.89
CA PRO A 218 -10.55 21.61 6.94
C PRO A 218 -9.18 20.99 6.61
N ASP A 219 -8.70 20.06 7.44
CA ASP A 219 -7.45 19.34 7.21
C ASP A 219 -7.60 18.24 6.17
N ILE A 220 -8.83 17.95 5.71
CA ILE A 220 -9.09 16.94 4.69
C ILE A 220 -9.25 17.63 3.34
N THR A 221 -8.37 17.28 2.40
CA THR A 221 -8.46 17.75 1.02
C THR A 221 -8.79 16.61 0.07
N VAL A 222 -9.64 16.89 -0.92
CA VAL A 222 -10.06 15.91 -1.94
C VAL A 222 -9.64 16.43 -3.32
N GLN A 223 -8.65 15.79 -3.90
CA GLN A 223 -8.15 16.07 -5.24
C GLN A 223 -8.76 15.09 -6.24
N GLU A 224 -9.39 15.61 -7.29
CA GLU A 224 -9.93 14.81 -8.38
C GLU A 224 -8.80 14.29 -9.29
N MET A 225 -8.98 13.07 -9.78
CA MET A 225 -8.14 12.43 -10.79
C MET A 225 -9.01 11.97 -11.96
N GLU A 226 -8.37 11.60 -13.06
CA GLU A 226 -9.06 11.12 -14.27
C GLU A 226 -9.92 9.88 -14.00
N GLU A 227 -10.91 9.65 -14.86
CA GLU A 227 -11.76 8.44 -14.87
C GLU A 227 -12.55 8.21 -13.57
N GLY A 228 -12.98 9.30 -12.92
CA GLY A 228 -13.83 9.21 -11.72
C GLY A 228 -13.08 8.67 -10.50
N ARG A 229 -11.77 8.95 -10.41
CA ARG A 229 -10.91 8.64 -9.26
C ARG A 229 -10.64 9.89 -8.43
N ALA A 230 -10.27 9.73 -7.17
CA ALA A 230 -9.88 10.84 -6.31
C ALA A 230 -8.85 10.43 -5.27
N VAL A 231 -8.12 11.42 -4.75
CA VAL A 231 -7.19 11.26 -3.63
C VAL A 231 -7.65 12.13 -2.48
N VAL A 232 -7.86 11.49 -1.32
CA VAL A 232 -8.11 12.17 -0.05
C VAL A 232 -6.80 12.29 0.70
N THR A 233 -6.46 13.50 1.12
CA THR A 233 -5.21 13.82 1.83
C THR A 233 -5.55 14.37 3.21
N LEU A 234 -4.91 13.82 4.23
CA LEU A 234 -5.17 14.13 5.64
C LEU A 234 -4.05 14.99 6.23
N GLY A 235 -4.23 16.30 6.22
CA GLY A 235 -3.23 17.27 6.67
C GLY A 235 -2.10 17.50 5.66
N ALA A 236 -1.29 18.52 5.92
CA ALA A 236 -0.19 18.94 5.05
C ALA A 236 0.99 17.95 5.00
N HIS A 237 1.12 17.12 6.03
CA HIS A 237 2.20 16.15 6.20
C HIS A 237 1.67 14.94 6.99
N PRO A 238 2.24 13.74 6.78
CA PRO A 238 1.77 12.55 7.45
C PRO A 238 2.00 12.66 8.96
N ASP A 239 0.98 12.30 9.76
CA ASP A 239 1.06 12.31 11.22
C ASP A 239 0.89 10.89 11.77
N ALA A 240 1.85 10.46 12.59
CA ALA A 240 1.82 9.17 13.27
C ALA A 240 0.77 9.14 14.41
N GLY A 241 0.36 10.30 14.91
CA GLY A 241 -0.36 10.44 16.17
C GLY A 241 0.52 10.11 17.37
N ASP A 242 -0.08 10.05 18.55
CA ASP A 242 0.40 9.36 19.75
C ASP A 242 -0.77 9.36 20.75
N LEU A 243 -1.37 8.20 20.98
CA LEU A 243 -2.52 8.07 21.87
C LEU A 243 -2.17 8.31 23.34
N GLU A 244 -0.91 8.10 23.76
CA GLU A 244 -0.49 8.40 25.14
C GLU A 244 -0.36 9.92 25.37
N GLU A 245 -0.11 10.69 24.31
CA GLU A 245 -0.05 12.15 24.34
C GLU A 245 -1.39 12.81 23.96
N GLY A 246 -2.46 12.03 23.73
CA GLY A 246 -3.76 12.54 23.29
C GLY A 246 -3.80 13.03 21.83
N ARG A 247 -2.76 12.75 21.03
CA ARG A 247 -2.74 13.06 19.59
C ARG A 247 -3.44 11.97 18.81
N THR A 248 -4.75 12.14 18.66
CA THR A 248 -5.63 11.07 18.24
C THR A 248 -6.03 11.06 16.75
N LEU A 249 -5.52 12.01 15.95
CA LEU A 249 -5.77 12.11 14.50
C LEU A 249 -7.26 12.24 14.11
N PRO A 250 -7.93 13.35 14.46
CA PRO A 250 -9.36 13.54 14.20
C PRO A 250 -9.75 13.45 12.72
N ALA A 251 -8.94 14.01 11.81
CA ALA A 251 -9.16 13.93 10.36
C ALA A 251 -9.14 12.48 9.84
N TYR A 252 -8.27 11.63 10.39
CA TYR A 252 -8.19 10.21 10.05
C TYR A 252 -9.43 9.46 10.52
N ARG A 253 -9.92 9.75 11.73
CA ARG A 253 -11.17 9.18 12.24
C ARG A 253 -12.40 9.61 11.45
N GLU A 254 -12.45 10.87 11.05
CA GLU A 254 -13.54 11.37 10.23
C GLU A 254 -13.62 10.63 8.90
N LEU A 255 -12.50 10.51 8.18
CA LEU A 255 -12.46 9.74 6.94
C LEU A 255 -12.78 8.26 7.18
N ALA A 256 -12.27 7.67 8.26
CA ALA A 256 -12.56 6.27 8.60
C ALA A 256 -14.05 6.00 8.80
N ARG A 257 -14.78 6.90 9.46
CA ARG A 257 -16.24 6.79 9.62
C ARG A 257 -16.98 6.88 8.29
N VAL A 258 -16.55 7.78 7.40
CA VAL A 258 -17.13 7.89 6.04
C VAL A 258 -16.86 6.62 5.22
N LEU A 259 -15.66 6.04 5.38
CA LEU A 259 -15.21 4.87 4.63
C LEU A 259 -15.58 3.53 5.28
N GLU A 260 -16.12 3.49 6.50
CA GLU A 260 -16.39 2.27 7.26
C GLU A 260 -17.08 1.16 6.44
N PRO A 261 -18.12 1.43 5.62
CA PRO A 261 -18.77 0.40 4.82
C PRO A 261 -17.89 -0.20 3.72
N PHE A 262 -16.77 0.44 3.38
CA PHE A 262 -15.86 0.13 2.29
C PHE A 262 -14.49 -0.35 2.75
N LEU A 263 -14.18 -0.23 4.05
CA LEU A 263 -12.92 -0.70 4.60
C LEU A 263 -12.79 -2.22 4.41
N TYR A 264 -11.59 -2.63 4.05
CA TYR A 264 -11.21 -4.02 3.98
C TYR A 264 -11.11 -4.58 5.39
N GLN A 265 -11.77 -5.71 5.62
CA GLN A 265 -11.65 -6.50 6.83
C GLN A 265 -11.06 -7.84 6.42
N ARG A 266 -9.92 -8.19 7.02
CA ARG A 266 -9.26 -9.44 6.73
C ARG A 266 -10.20 -10.61 7.04
N ARG A 267 -10.27 -11.57 6.11
CA ARG A 267 -10.97 -12.83 6.37
C ARG A 267 -10.02 -13.75 7.13
N TYR A 268 -10.40 -14.04 8.37
CA TYR A 268 -9.71 -15.01 9.20
C TYR A 268 -10.25 -16.41 8.95
N LEU A 269 -9.40 -17.42 9.02
CA LEU A 269 -9.82 -18.81 8.92
C LEU A 269 -10.72 -19.17 10.11
N PRO A 270 -11.66 -20.12 9.93
CA PRO A 270 -12.41 -20.66 11.06
C PRO A 270 -11.44 -21.18 12.14
N ASN A 271 -11.60 -20.71 13.38
CA ASN A 271 -10.74 -20.99 14.54
C ASN A 271 -9.34 -20.38 14.52
N GLU A 272 -9.06 -19.42 13.63
CA GLU A 272 -7.84 -18.63 13.71
C GLU A 272 -7.88 -17.74 14.96
N GLU A 273 -6.91 -17.92 15.86
CA GLU A 273 -6.75 -17.04 17.01
C GLU A 273 -6.16 -15.71 16.55
N VAL A 274 -7.03 -14.70 16.46
CA VAL A 274 -6.64 -13.35 16.07
C VAL A 274 -6.27 -12.54 17.31
N PRO A 275 -5.01 -12.05 17.42
CA PRO A 275 -4.60 -11.21 18.53
C PRO A 275 -5.49 -9.97 18.67
N GLU A 276 -5.87 -9.61 19.91
CA GLU A 276 -6.70 -8.43 20.16
C GLU A 276 -6.01 -7.15 19.65
N GLU A 277 -4.69 -7.07 19.76
CA GLU A 277 -3.91 -5.94 19.26
C GLU A 277 -4.03 -5.78 17.74
N LEU A 278 -4.20 -6.88 17.00
CA LEU A 278 -4.42 -6.82 15.55
C LEU A 278 -5.81 -6.28 15.24
N ARG A 279 -6.85 -6.79 15.91
CA ARG A 279 -8.24 -6.31 15.73
C ARG A 279 -8.38 -4.82 16.06
N ARG A 280 -7.75 -4.40 17.16
CA ARG A 280 -7.74 -2.99 17.58
C ARG A 280 -7.01 -2.13 16.55
N TRP A 281 -5.89 -2.60 16.01
CA TRP A 281 -5.16 -1.88 14.97
C TRP A 281 -5.94 -1.78 13.65
N GLU A 282 -6.64 -2.83 13.23
CA GLU A 282 -7.51 -2.81 12.04
C GLU A 282 -8.66 -1.80 12.19
N ARG A 283 -9.13 -1.58 13.42
CA ARG A 283 -10.22 -0.64 13.76
C ARG A 283 -9.75 0.66 14.43
N ARG A 284 -8.45 0.98 14.39
CA ARG A 284 -7.81 2.07 15.17
C ARG A 284 -8.39 3.48 15.02
N PHE A 285 -9.20 3.70 13.99
CA PHE A 285 -9.86 4.99 13.72
C PHE A 285 -11.39 4.95 13.84
N LEU A 286 -11.98 3.77 14.05
CA LEU A 286 -13.42 3.57 14.24
C LEU A 286 -13.79 3.48 15.71
N ASP A 287 -12.91 2.89 16.52
CA ASP A 287 -13.08 2.69 17.96
C ASP A 287 -12.43 3.79 18.81
#